data_AF-A0A914E2C6-F1
#
_entry.id   AF-A0A914E2C6-F1
#
_cell.length_a   1.000
_cell.length_b   1.000
_cell.length_c   1.000
_cell.angle_alpha   90.00
_cell.angle_beta   90.00
_cell.angle_gamma   90.00
#
_symmetry.space_group_name_H-M   'P 1'
#
loop_
_entity.id
_entity.type
_entity.pdbx_description
1 polymer ?
#
loop_
_entity_poly.entity_id
_entity_poly.type
_entity_poly.pdbx_seq_one_letter_code
_entity_poly.pdbx_strand_id
1 'polypeptide(L)'
;MWTIIPTLALGLTLTGTVCDSVLTSSVKHDEQGIILGLVNATQSFMRTISPAFGGYAMDRYGFNSLGYIGTILASLAMVGHFIVPIRDIEELKKNDDKVYQNGVHTEAGEEKKEL
;
A
#
# COMPACT_ATOMS: atom_id res chain seq x y z
N MET A 1 -29.40 9.56 0.85
CA MET A 1 -28.55 9.47 2.07
C MET A 1 -28.04 8.05 2.33
N TRP A 2 -28.84 6.98 2.15
CA TRP A 2 -28.40 5.58 2.33
C TRP A 2 -27.45 5.03 1.26
N THR A 3 -27.46 5.58 0.04
CA THR A 3 -26.63 5.12 -1.08
C THR A 3 -25.21 5.66 -1.07
N ILE A 4 -24.94 6.70 -0.28
CA ILE A 4 -23.64 7.39 -0.26
C ILE A 4 -22.61 6.58 0.57
N ILE A 5 -23.07 5.98 1.67
CA ILE A 5 -22.26 5.14 2.55
C ILE A 5 -21.67 3.92 1.82
N PRO A 6 -22.44 3.11 1.06
CA PRO A 6 -21.87 1.96 0.36
C PRO A 6 -20.87 2.38 -0.72
N THR A 7 -21.12 3.48 -1.47
CA THR A 7 -20.16 3.96 -2.47
C THR A 7 -18.82 4.38 -1.85
N LEU A 8 -18.88 5.10 -0.72
CA LEU A 8 -17.67 5.49 0.01
C LEU A 8 -16.92 4.28 0.59
N ALA A 9 -17.65 3.33 1.18
CA ALA A 9 -17.07 2.12 1.75
C ALA A 9 -16.40 1.24 0.68
N LEU A 10 -17.03 1.10 -0.50
CA LEU A 10 -16.46 0.37 -1.62
C LEU A 10 -15.15 0.99 -2.10
N GLY A 11 -15.10 2.31 -2.26
CA GLY A 11 -13.87 3.00 -2.70
C GLY A 11 -12.73 2.86 -1.69
N LEU A 12 -13.01 3.04 -0.40
CA LEU A 12 -12.04 2.89 0.69
C LEU A 12 -11.49 1.45 0.76
N THR A 13 -12.39 0.46 0.65
CA THR A 13 -12.00 -0.96 0.75
C THR A 13 -11.19 -1.39 -0.46
N LEU A 14 -11.63 -1.05 -1.68
CA LEU A 14 -10.94 -1.43 -2.90
C LEU A 14 -9.52 -0.87 -2.94
N THR A 15 -9.35 0.41 -2.59
CA THR A 15 -8.04 1.05 -2.56
C THR A 15 -7.12 0.40 -1.53
N GLY A 16 -7.63 0.13 -0.31
CA GLY A 16 -6.88 -0.57 0.72
C GLY A 16 -6.42 -1.96 0.27
N THR A 17 -7.34 -2.77 -0.27
CA THR A 17 -7.03 -4.12 -0.76
C THR A 17 -6.01 -4.13 -1.89
N VAL A 18 -6.10 -3.19 -2.85
CA VAL A 18 -5.11 -3.09 -3.94
C VAL A 18 -3.74 -2.71 -3.39
N CYS A 19 -3.66 -1.74 -2.49
CA CYS A 19 -2.39 -1.35 -1.85
C CYS A 19 -1.76 -2.52 -1.08
N ASP A 20 -2.54 -3.25 -0.29
CA ASP A 20 -2.05 -4.39 0.48
C ASP A 20 -1.59 -5.54 -0.43
N SER A 21 -2.29 -5.76 -1.56
CA SER A 21 -1.91 -6.77 -2.56
C SER A 21 -0.62 -6.40 -3.29
N VAL A 22 -0.46 -5.13 -3.69
CA VAL A 22 0.78 -4.64 -4.29
C VAL A 22 1.93 -4.75 -3.29
N LEU A 23 1.70 -4.36 -2.04
CA LEU A 23 2.73 -4.43 -1.01
C LEU A 23 3.19 -5.87 -0.78
N THR A 24 2.26 -6.80 -0.51
CA THR A 24 2.56 -8.21 -0.24
C THR A 24 3.19 -8.93 -1.43
N SER A 25 2.85 -8.55 -2.67
CA SER A 25 3.47 -9.11 -3.87
C SER A 25 4.86 -8.56 -4.19
N SER A 26 5.27 -7.46 -3.55
CA SER A 26 6.57 -6.81 -3.76
C SER A 26 7.67 -7.31 -2.82
N VAL A 27 7.32 -8.11 -1.81
CA VAL A 27 8.20 -8.39 -0.67
C VAL A 27 8.42 -9.88 -0.48
N LYS A 28 9.66 -10.24 -0.10
CA LYS A 28 10.06 -11.63 0.17
C LYS A 28 9.26 -12.20 1.34
N HIS A 29 9.01 -13.50 1.31
CA HIS A 29 8.15 -14.15 2.30
C HIS A 29 8.62 -13.95 3.75
N ASP A 30 9.93 -13.81 3.96
CA ASP A 30 10.57 -13.57 5.26
C ASP A 30 10.33 -12.15 5.81
N GLU A 31 10.16 -11.14 4.95
CA GLU A 31 10.08 -9.72 5.34
C GLU A 31 8.63 -9.19 5.35
N GLN A 32 7.64 -9.98 4.92
CA GLN A 32 6.24 -9.53 4.79
C GLN A 32 5.64 -9.09 6.13
N GLY A 33 5.96 -9.78 7.22
CA GLY A 33 5.42 -9.48 8.54
C GLY A 33 5.85 -8.10 9.06
N ILE A 34 7.10 -7.70 8.79
CA ILE A 34 7.63 -6.40 9.21
C ILE A 34 6.97 -5.27 8.41
N ILE A 35 6.81 -5.47 7.11
CA ILE A 35 6.25 -4.46 6.20
C ILE A 35 4.76 -4.26 6.45
N LEU A 36 3.99 -5.35 6.64
CA LEU A 36 2.59 -5.27 7.05
C LEU A 36 2.42 -4.65 8.44
N GLY A 37 3.34 -4.96 9.37
CA GLY A 37 3.40 -4.33 10.69
C GLY A 37 3.59 -2.81 10.61
N LEU A 38 4.51 -2.34 9.75
CA LEU A 38 4.76 -0.92 9.53
C LEU A 38 3.56 -0.21 8.90
N VAL A 39 2.87 -0.84 7.95
CA VAL A 39 1.64 -0.30 7.36
C VAL A 39 0.54 -0.17 8.40
N ASN A 40 0.32 -1.20 9.22
CA ASN A 40 -0.66 -1.13 10.31
C ASN A 40 -0.33 -0.06 11.37
N ALA A 41 0.96 0.11 11.68
CA ALA A 41 1.42 1.19 12.56
C ALA A 41 1.12 2.58 11.95
N THR A 42 1.39 2.74 10.66
CA THR A 42 1.10 3.97 9.92
C THR A 42 -0.40 4.26 9.88
N GLN A 43 -1.24 3.26 9.60
CA GLN A 43 -2.69 3.41 9.64
C GLN A 43 -3.19 3.81 11.04
N SER A 44 -2.63 3.22 12.09
CA SER A 44 -2.98 3.57 13.48
C SER A 44 -2.59 5.00 13.81
N PHE A 45 -1.40 5.44 13.39
CA PHE A 45 -0.92 6.80 13.57
C PHE A 45 -1.81 7.82 12.84
N MET A 46 -2.14 7.55 11.58
CA MET A 46 -3.06 8.38 10.80
C MET A 46 -4.46 8.43 11.42
N ARG A 47 -4.93 7.32 12.02
CA ARG A 47 -6.22 7.28 12.72
C ARG A 47 -6.27 8.17 13.96
N THR A 48 -5.13 8.44 14.58
CA THR A 48 -5.03 9.39 15.70
C THR A 48 -4.89 10.83 15.23
N ILE A 49 -4.08 11.08 14.19
CA ILE A 49 -3.81 12.45 13.70
C ILE A 49 -4.96 13.00 12.86
N SER A 50 -5.59 12.17 12.03
CA SER A 50 -6.63 12.61 11.11
C SER A 50 -7.83 13.26 11.80
N PRO A 51 -8.39 12.72 12.90
CA PRO A 51 -9.49 13.37 13.63
C PRO A 51 -9.06 14.65 14.32
N ALA A 52 -7.81 14.72 14.83
CA ALA A 52 -7.29 15.93 15.47
C ALA A 52 -7.17 17.08 14.45
N PHE A 53 -6.59 16.79 13.28
CA PHE A 53 -6.47 17.77 12.20
C PHE A 53 -7.83 18.14 11.60
N GLY A 54 -8.70 17.14 11.37
CA GLY A 54 -10.06 17.36 10.87
C GLY A 54 -10.90 18.20 11.85
N GLY A 55 -10.80 17.93 13.15
CA GLY A 55 -11.48 18.70 14.19
C GLY A 55 -11.01 20.16 14.23
N TYR A 56 -9.70 20.38 14.16
CA TYR A 56 -9.13 21.73 14.08
C TYR A 56 -9.60 22.50 12.84
N ALA A 57 -9.60 21.83 11.67
CA ALA A 57 -10.08 22.44 10.44
C ALA A 57 -11.59 22.77 10.50
N MET A 58 -12.38 21.90 11.13
CA MET A 58 -13.82 22.10 11.30
C MET A 58 -14.13 23.29 12.22
N ASP A 59 -13.39 23.45 13.32
CA ASP A 59 -13.58 24.56 14.28
C ASP A 59 -13.31 25.93 13.64
N ARG A 60 -12.31 26.01 12.74
CA ARG A 60 -11.89 27.28 12.11
C ARG A 60 -12.63 27.62 10.82
N TYR A 61 -13.02 26.63 10.01
CA TYR A 61 -13.55 26.83 8.66
C TYR A 61 -14.95 26.24 8.44
N GLY A 62 -15.56 25.65 9.47
CA GLY A 62 -16.88 25.04 9.41
C GLY A 62 -16.92 23.69 8.68
N PHE A 63 -18.11 23.07 8.63
CA PHE A 63 -18.30 21.69 8.17
C PHE A 63 -17.91 21.44 6.70
N ASN A 64 -18.13 22.43 5.82
CA ASN A 64 -17.82 22.29 4.39
C ASN A 64 -16.32 22.14 4.10
N SER A 65 -15.45 22.61 5.00
CA SER A 65 -14.00 22.55 4.83
C SER A 65 -13.46 21.10 4.78
N LEU A 66 -14.10 20.17 5.50
CA LEU A 66 -13.73 18.76 5.53
C LEU A 66 -13.83 18.10 4.16
N GLY A 67 -14.89 18.43 3.41
CA GLY A 67 -15.10 17.93 2.05
C GLY A 67 -14.02 18.45 1.09
N TYR A 68 -13.68 19.74 1.17
CA TYR A 68 -12.66 20.34 0.32
C TYR A 68 -11.26 19.78 0.62
N ILE A 69 -10.90 19.67 1.89
CA ILE A 69 -9.61 19.11 2.31
C ILE A 69 -9.50 17.65 1.84
N GLY A 70 -10.54 16.83 2.06
CA GLY A 70 -10.56 15.44 1.60
C GLY A 70 -10.42 15.32 0.08
N THR A 71 -11.09 16.19 -0.69
CA THR A 71 -11.03 16.17 -2.15
C THR A 71 -9.65 16.58 -2.67
N ILE A 72 -9.02 17.59 -2.06
CA ILE A 72 -7.66 18.02 -2.42
C ILE A 72 -6.66 16.91 -2.12
N LEU A 73 -6.70 16.30 -0.93
CA LEU A 73 -5.81 15.20 -0.57
C LEU A 73 -5.99 14.00 -1.51
N ALA A 74 -7.23 13.60 -1.81
CA ALA A 74 -7.50 12.50 -2.72
C ALA A 74 -6.98 12.78 -4.15
N SER A 75 -7.14 14.01 -4.62
CA SER A 75 -6.63 14.43 -5.93
C SER A 75 -5.11 14.38 -6.00
N LEU A 76 -4.42 14.84 -4.94
CA LEU A 76 -2.96 14.77 -4.84
C LEU A 76 -2.47 13.32 -4.78
N ALA A 77 -3.14 12.45 -4.02
CA ALA A 77 -2.80 11.03 -3.96
C ALA A 77 -2.94 10.37 -5.33
N MET A 78 -4.00 10.70 -6.09
CA MET A 78 -4.19 10.18 -7.43
C MET A 78 -3.11 10.67 -8.41
N VAL A 79 -2.72 11.94 -8.33
CA VAL A 79 -1.59 12.47 -9.11
C VAL A 79 -0.28 11.77 -8.73
N GLY A 80 -0.05 11.52 -7.44
CA GLY A 80 1.12 10.78 -6.95
C GLY A 80 1.22 9.38 -7.53
N HIS A 81 0.11 8.62 -7.53
CA HIS A 81 0.06 7.29 -8.15
C HIS A 81 0.30 7.30 -9.66
N PHE A 82 -0.12 8.36 -10.36
CA PHE A 82 0.15 8.50 -11.79
C PHE A 82 1.63 8.74 -12.08
N ILE A 83 2.35 9.42 -11.18
CA ILE A 83 3.77 9.75 -11.33
C ILE A 83 4.69 8.59 -10.94
N VAL A 84 4.29 7.77 -9.96
CA VAL A 84 5.03 6.57 -9.54
C VAL A 84 4.33 5.34 -10.14
N PRO A 85 4.58 5.01 -11.42
CA PRO A 85 3.98 3.84 -12.02
C PRO A 85 4.49 2.58 -11.29
N ILE A 86 3.57 1.72 -10.90
CA ILE A 86 3.76 0.39 -10.27
C ILE A 86 4.72 -0.57 -11.04
N ARG A 87 5.26 -0.14 -12.19
CA ARG A 87 6.17 -0.89 -13.07
C ARG A 87 7.42 -1.39 -12.36
N ASP A 88 7.91 -0.68 -11.34
CA ASP A 88 9.11 -1.09 -10.60
C ASP A 88 8.90 -2.40 -9.82
N ILE A 89 7.68 -2.69 -9.37
CA ILE A 89 7.38 -3.92 -8.63
C ILE A 89 7.50 -5.16 -9.52
N GLU A 90 7.09 -5.06 -10.77
CA GLU A 90 7.13 -6.17 -11.71
C GLU A 90 8.56 -6.50 -12.15
N GLU A 91 9.42 -5.47 -12.26
CA GLU A 91 10.86 -5.67 -12.48
C GLU A 91 11.56 -6.26 -11.25
N LEU A 92 11.22 -5.81 -10.04
CA LEU A 92 11.75 -6.36 -8.79
C LEU A 92 11.36 -7.83 -8.61
N LYS A 93 10.10 -8.18 -8.86
CA LYS A 93 9.62 -9.57 -8.79
C LYS A 93 10.33 -10.47 -9.80
N LYS A 94 10.46 -10.02 -11.06
CA LYS A 94 11.17 -10.77 -12.10
C LYS A 94 12.64 -10.98 -11.78
N ASN A 95 13.28 -10.01 -11.12
CA ASN A 95 14.67 -10.14 -10.70
C ASN A 95 14.83 -11.12 -9.53
N ASP A 96 13.90 -11.10 -8.56
CA ASP A 96 13.91 -12.03 -7.44
C ASP A 96 13.68 -13.48 -7.89
N ASP A 97 12.69 -13.73 -8.76
CA ASP A 97 12.43 -15.06 -9.34
C ASP A 97 13.67 -15.62 -10.05
N LYS A 98 14.44 -14.76 -10.75
CA LYS A 98 15.70 -15.18 -11.41
C LYS A 98 16.80 -15.54 -10.42
N VAL A 99 16.93 -14.80 -9.32
CA VAL A 99 17.91 -15.09 -8.27
C VAL A 99 17.56 -16.41 -7.58
N TYR A 100 16.28 -16.65 -7.28
CA TYR A 100 15.81 -17.92 -6.73
C TYR A 100 16.07 -19.11 -7.66
N GLN A 101 15.73 -19.00 -8.95
CA GLN A 101 15.99 -20.06 -9.93
C GLN A 101 17.49 -20.36 -10.09
N ASN A 102 18.34 -19.34 -10.08
CA ASN A 102 19.80 -19.52 -10.14
C ASN A 102 20.38 -20.15 -8.87
N GLY A 103 19.82 -19.86 -7.68
CA GLY A 103 20.20 -20.50 -6.42
C GLY A 103 19.91 -22.01 -6.46
N VAL A 104 18.69 -22.39 -6.84
CA VAL A 104 18.26 -23.81 -6.93
C VAL A 104 19.08 -24.60 -7.95
N HIS A 105 19.40 -24.00 -9.11
CA HIS A 105 20.25 -24.65 -10.12
C HIS A 105 21.71 -24.81 -9.67
N THR A 106 22.20 -23.96 -8.78
CA THR A 106 23.56 -24.06 -8.22
C THR A 106 23.62 -25.15 -7.16
N GLU A 107 22.64 -25.22 -6.26
CA GLU A 107 22.54 -26.26 -5.22
C GLU A 107 22.31 -27.66 -5.83
N ALA A 108 21.44 -27.79 -6.84
CA ALA A 108 21.22 -29.05 -7.55
C ALA A 108 22.43 -29.52 -8.38
N GLY A 109 23.34 -28.60 -8.74
CA GLY A 109 24.59 -28.89 -9.42
C GLY A 109 25.70 -29.36 -8.48
N GLU A 110 25.66 -28.94 -7.21
CA GLU A 110 26.59 -29.40 -6.17
C GLU A 110 26.18 -30.77 -5.63
N GLU A 111 24.89 -31.03 -5.40
CA GLU A 111 24.40 -32.34 -4.95
C GLU A 111 24.69 -33.47 -5.96
N LYS A 112 24.73 -33.15 -7.26
CA LYS A 112 25.10 -34.12 -8.32
C LYS A 112 26.60 -34.34 -8.49
N LYS A 113 27.46 -33.55 -7.86
CA LYS A 113 28.91 -33.76 -7.86
C LYS A 113 29.40 -34.57 -6.67
N GLU A 114 28.57 -34.73 -5.64
CA GLU A 114 28.86 -35.54 -4.45
C GLU A 114 28.34 -37.00 -4.55
N LEU A 115 27.69 -37.35 -5.67
CA LEU A 115 27.25 -38.71 -6.04
C LEU A 115 28.08 -39.27 -7.20
#